data_AF-A0A7V6V547-F1
#
_entry.id   AF-A0A7V6V547-F1
#
_cell.length_a   1.000
_cell.length_b   1.000
_cell.length_c   1.000
_cell.angle_alpha   90.00
_cell.angle_beta   90.00
_cell.angle_gamma   90.00
#
_symmetry.space_group_name_H-M   'P 1'
#
loop_
_entity.id
_entity.type
_entity.pdbx_description
1 polymer ?
#
loop_
_entity_poly.entity_id
_entity_poly.type
_entity_poly.pdbx_seq_one_letter_code
_entity_poly.pdbx_strand_id
1 'polypeptide(L)' 'MATDKFQHATFYLTRQQVQEIKELAQKQQISRSALVRMIIREYLARQGEEKK' A
#
# COMPACT_ATOMS: atom_id res chain seq x y z
N MET A 1 7.03 15.53 -21.00
CA MET A 1 7.38 15.06 -19.65
C MET A 1 7.17 13.57 -19.66
N ALA A 2 8.23 12.77 -19.52
CA ALA A 2 8.12 11.32 -19.54
C ALA A 2 7.14 10.93 -18.43
N THR A 3 5.97 10.44 -18.81
CA THR A 3 5.11 9.71 -17.89
C THR A 3 5.89 8.47 -17.53
N ASP A 4 6.61 8.51 -16.40
CA ASP A 4 7.10 7.31 -15.74
C ASP A 4 5.89 6.38 -15.64
N LYS A 5 5.88 5.36 -16.49
CA LYS A 5 4.77 4.42 -16.59
C LYS A 5 4.70 3.76 -15.23
N PHE A 6 3.67 4.08 -14.45
CA PHE A 6 3.44 3.44 -13.16
C PHE A 6 3.50 1.93 -13.38
N GLN A 7 4.48 1.26 -12.76
CA GLN A 7 4.55 -0.19 -12.81
C GLN A 7 3.42 -0.74 -11.94
N HIS A 8 2.54 -1.54 -12.54
CA HIS A 8 1.47 -2.21 -11.82
C HIS A 8 1.99 -3.51 -11.23
N ALA A 9 1.72 -3.75 -9.95
CA ALA A 9 2.01 -4.99 -9.26
C ALA A 9 0.72 -5.62 -8.73
N THR A 10 0.63 -6.95 -8.82
CA THR A 10 -0.47 -7.73 -8.26
C THR A 10 -0.03 -8.32 -6.93
N PHE A 11 -0.83 -8.12 -5.88
CA PHE A 11 -0.57 -8.68 -4.56
C PHE A 11 -1.56 -9.81 -4.27
N TYR A 12 -1.05 -10.94 -3.82
CA TYR A 12 -1.88 -12.02 -3.30
C TYR A 12 -2.00 -11.84 -1.79
N LEU A 13 -3.23 -11.64 -1.32
CA LEU A 13 -3.57 -11.43 0.07
C LEU A 13 -4.72 -12.37 0.45
N THR A 14 -4.87 -12.65 1.73
CA THR A 14 -6.03 -13.41 2.19
C THR A 14 -7.31 -12.61 1.95
N ARG A 15 -8.45 -13.30 1.80
CA ARG A 15 -9.74 -12.64 1.63
C ARG A 15 -10.05 -11.64 2.75
N GLN A 16 -9.68 -12.00 3.99
CA GLN A 16 -9.87 -11.14 5.15
C GLN A 16 -9.04 -9.85 5.03
N GLN A 17 -7.76 -9.95 4.71
CA GLN A 17 -6.88 -8.79 4.51
C GLN A 17 -7.41 -7.84 3.41
N VAL A 18 -7.89 -8.40 2.29
CA VAL A 18 -8.48 -7.60 1.21
C VAL A 18 -9.71 -6.83 1.69
N GLN A 19 -10.56 -7.46 2.50
CA GLN A 19 -11.76 -6.84 3.04
C GLN A 19 -11.41 -5.72 4.03
N GLU A 20 -10.47 -5.96 4.94
CA GLU A 20 -9.98 -4.96 5.90
C GLU A 20 -9.40 -3.73 5.18
N ILE A 21 -8.57 -3.95 4.15
CA ILE A 21 -8.00 -2.87 3.33
C ILE A 21 -9.12 -2.09 2.61
N LYS A 22 -10.13 -2.79 2.07
CA LYS A 22 -11.24 -2.14 1.36
C LYS A 22 -12.05 -1.24 2.29
N GLU A 23 -12.41 -1.75 3.46
CA GLU A 23 -13.18 -0.99 4.45
C GLU A 23 -12.40 0.20 5.00
N LEU A 24 -11.12 0.02 5.31
CA LEU A 24 -10.26 1.08 5.81
C LEU A 24 -10.06 2.19 4.76
N ALA A 25 -9.81 1.81 3.51
CA ALA A 25 -9.67 2.77 2.41
C ALA A 25 -10.97 3.57 2.20
N GLN A 26 -12.13 2.91 2.30
CA GLN A 26 -13.43 3.57 2.18
C GLN A 26 -13.67 4.56 3.34
N LYS A 27 -13.39 4.16 4.59
CA LYS A 27 -13.52 5.04 5.76
C LYS A 27 -12.64 6.28 5.66
N GLN A 28 -11.42 6.12 5.13
CA GLN A 28 -10.46 7.21 4.95
C GLN A 28 -10.64 7.99 3.65
N GLN A 29 -11.63 7.64 2.81
CA GLN A 29 -11.88 8.25 1.50
C GLN A 29 -10.65 8.25 0.57
N ILE A 30 -9.84 7.20 0.62
CA ILE A 30 -8.66 7.02 -0.25
C ILE A 30 -8.79 5.80 -1.14
N SER A 31 -7.99 5.74 -2.20
CA SER A 31 -7.92 4.54 -3.04
C SER A 31 -7.21 3.39 -2.31
N ARG A 32 -7.66 2.15 -2.58
CA ARG A 32 -7.00 0.93 -2.07
C ARG A 32 -5.50 0.90 -2.40
N SER A 33 -5.13 1.31 -3.61
CA SER A 33 -3.72 1.34 -4.04
C SER A 33 -2.91 2.41 -3.30
N ALA A 34 -3.51 3.54 -2.94
CA ALA A 34 -2.87 4.54 -2.09
C ALA A 34 -2.62 3.99 -0.67
N LEU A 35 -3.63 3.34 -0.08
CA LEU A 35 -3.48 2.73 1.25
C LEU A 35 -2.37 1.68 1.26
N VAL A 36 -2.35 0.76 0.28
CA VAL A 36 -1.29 -0.25 0.17
C VAL A 36 0.08 0.41 -0.01
N ARG A 37 0.20 1.47 -0.82
CA ARG A 37 1.46 2.22 -0.97
C ARG A 37 1.90 2.86 0.35
N MET A 38 0.99 3.40 1.14
CA MET A 38 1.30 3.97 2.46
C MET A 38 1.82 2.90 3.40
N ILE A 39 1.15 1.73 3.47
CA ILE A 39 1.57 0.60 4.29
C ILE A 39 2.97 0.11 3.89
N ILE A 40 3.25 -0.05 2.59
CA ILE A 40 4.56 -0.48 2.09
C ILE A 40 5.64 0.55 2.47
N ARG A 41 5.39 1.85 2.28
CA ARG A 41 6.35 2.91 2.63
C ARG A 41 6.68 2.90 4.12
N GLU A 42 5.66 2.81 4.96
CA GLU A 42 5.81 2.76 6.42
C GLU A 42 6.62 1.55 6.86
N TYR A 43 6.32 0.37 6.30
CA TYR A 43 7.06 -0.86 6.59
C TYR A 43 8.55 -0.74 6.23
N LEU A 44 8.85 -0.21 5.04
CA LEU A 44 10.23 -0.02 4.59
C LEU A 44 10.98 1.03 5.42
N ALA A 45 10.30 2.10 5.84
CA ALA A 45 10.89 3.13 6.70
C ALA A 45 11.34 2.55 8.05
N ARG A 46 10.49 1.74 8.68
CA ARG A 46 10.81 1.06 9.95
C ARG A 46 12.01 0.13 9.83
N GLN A 47 12.14 -0.62 8.73
CA GLN A 47 13.33 -1.45 8.50
C GLN A 47 14.62 -0.64 8.25
N GLY A 48 14.50 0.59 7.74
CA GLY A 48 15.63 1.50 7.57
C GLY A 48 16.15 2.06 8.90
N GLU A 49 15.29 2.19 9.89
CA GLU A 49 15.64 2.65 11.24
C GLU A 49 16.29 1.53 12.08
N GLU A 50 15.83 0.28 11.97
CA GLU A 50 16.44 -0.86 12.66
C GLU A 50 17.88 -1.20 12.20
N LYS A 51 18.31 -0.67 11.04
CA LYS A 51 19.66 -0.87 10.48
C LYS A 51 20.66 0.24 10.80
N LYS A 52 20.26 1.28 11.55
CA LYS A 52 21.15 2.36 12.01
C LYS A 52 21.42 2.23 13.50
#